data_AF-A0A938KLC4-F1
#
_entry.id   AF-A0A938KLC4-F1
#
_cell.length_a   1.000
_cell.length_b   1.000
_cell.length_c   1.000
_cell.angle_alpha   90.00
_cell.angle_beta   90.00
_cell.angle_gamma   90.00
#
_symmetry.space_group_name_H-M   'P 1'
#
loop_
_entity.id
_entity.type
_entity.pdbx_description
1 polymer ?
#
loop_
_entity_poly.entity_id
_entity_poly.type
_entity_poly.pdbx_seq_one_letter_code
_entity_poly.pdbx_strand_id
1 'polypeptide(L)'
;MKLTLVFMFSAVLATAATLTRDFPTPAPADSQCSNLTAAPDGTLHLTYTAPAPSSSLPTATRALWLASLAPGATAFSAPRVIVSSPLLIENWA
;
A
#
# COMPACT_ATOMS: atom_id res chain seq x y z
N MET A 1 -45.05 -19.67 40.93
CA MET A 1 -45.19 -18.27 40.48
C MET A 1 -44.16 -17.46 41.26
N LYS A 2 -43.28 -16.61 40.72
CA LYS A 2 -43.07 -16.02 39.39
C LYS A 2 -41.61 -15.51 39.43
N LEU A 3 -40.75 -15.92 38.48
CA LEU A 3 -39.38 -15.39 38.34
C LEU A 3 -39.44 -14.27 37.29
N THR A 4 -38.97 -13.07 37.61
CA THR A 4 -38.89 -11.96 36.67
C THR A 4 -37.44 -11.57 36.48
N LEU A 5 -36.88 -11.96 35.33
CA LEU A 5 -35.56 -11.60 34.89
C LEU A 5 -35.71 -10.44 33.89
N VAL A 6 -35.28 -9.24 34.29
CA VAL A 6 -35.26 -8.06 33.42
C VAL A 6 -33.94 -8.06 32.66
N PHE A 7 -33.96 -8.48 31.39
CA PHE A 7 -32.85 -8.22 30.47
C PHE A 7 -32.96 -6.78 29.99
N MET A 8 -32.19 -5.87 30.61
CA MET A 8 -31.87 -4.57 30.01
C MET A 8 -30.85 -4.81 28.90
N PHE A 9 -31.33 -4.92 27.66
CA PHE A 9 -30.49 -4.97 26.47
C PHE A 9 -30.10 -3.52 26.12
N SER A 10 -29.06 -2.99 26.78
CA SER A 10 -28.45 -1.73 26.36
C SER A 10 -27.69 -1.97 25.07
N ALA A 11 -28.30 -1.61 23.94
CA ALA A 11 -27.61 -1.55 22.66
C ALA A 11 -26.54 -0.45 22.74
N VAL A 12 -25.28 -0.87 22.90
CA VAL A 12 -24.13 0.04 22.72
C VAL A 12 -24.07 0.38 21.24
N LEU A 13 -24.52 1.58 20.90
CA LEU A 13 -24.23 2.22 19.62
C LEU A 13 -22.72 2.52 19.59
N ALA A 14 -21.91 1.55 19.20
CA ALA A 14 -20.52 1.78 18.87
C ALA A 14 -20.52 2.62 17.58
N THR A 15 -20.23 3.92 17.70
CA THR A 15 -19.80 4.71 16.55
C THR A 15 -18.55 4.04 16.01
N ALA A 16 -18.60 3.52 14.78
CA ALA A 16 -17.41 3.03 14.10
C ALA A 16 -16.45 4.22 13.98
N ALA A 17 -15.46 4.27 14.88
CA ALA A 17 -14.40 5.25 14.79
C ALA A 17 -13.70 5.03 13.45
N THR A 18 -13.46 6.12 12.73
CA THR A 18 -12.62 6.13 11.53
C THR A 18 -11.21 5.68 11.94
N LEU A 19 -10.93 4.39 11.82
CA LEU A 19 -9.63 3.75 12.06
C LEU A 19 -8.70 3.90 10.85
N THR A 20 -8.90 4.92 10.01
CA THR A 20 -7.98 5.21 8.91
C THR A 20 -6.73 5.84 9.51
N ARG A 21 -5.59 5.24 9.18
CA ARG A 21 -4.27 5.72 9.55
C ARG A 21 -3.48 5.97 8.29
N ASP A 22 -2.84 7.13 8.23
CA ASP A 22 -1.93 7.44 7.14
C ASP A 22 -0.60 6.70 7.32
N PHE A 23 -0.12 6.10 6.23
CA PHE A 23 1.21 5.53 6.15
C PHE A 23 2.06 6.38 5.19
N PRO A 24 3.30 6.73 5.57
CA PRO A 24 4.17 7.50 4.69
C PRO A 24 4.45 6.68 3.43
N THR A 25 4.16 7.28 2.27
CA THR A 25 4.44 6.63 0.98
C THR A 25 5.93 6.63 0.68
N PRO A 26 6.49 5.50 0.21
CA PRO A 26 7.86 5.45 -0.27
C PRO A 26 7.95 5.85 -1.76
N ALA A 27 6.83 6.10 -2.44
CA ALA A 27 6.82 6.53 -3.83
C ALA A 27 7.15 8.02 -3.94
N PRO A 28 8.01 8.43 -4.90
CA PRO A 28 8.29 9.84 -5.14
C PRO A 28 7.07 10.56 -5.72
N ALA A 29 7.10 11.90 -5.65
CA ALA A 29 5.99 12.75 -6.11
C ALA A 29 5.68 12.63 -7.61
N ASP A 30 6.68 12.28 -8.43
CA ASP A 30 6.56 12.07 -9.88
C ASP A 30 6.25 10.61 -10.26
N SER A 31 5.86 9.78 -9.28
CA SER A 31 5.48 8.39 -9.53
C SER A 31 4.19 8.29 -10.35
N GLN A 32 4.04 7.20 -11.09
CA GLN A 32 2.87 6.92 -11.93
C GLN A 32 2.42 5.46 -11.77
N CYS A 33 1.24 5.14 -12.32
CA CYS A 33 0.69 3.77 -12.36
C CYS A 33 0.75 3.03 -11.01
N SER A 34 0.42 3.72 -9.91
CA SER A 34 0.50 3.13 -8.57
C SER A 34 -0.56 2.05 -8.38
N ASN A 35 -0.19 0.95 -7.74
CA ASN A 35 -1.10 -0.12 -7.35
C ASN A 35 -0.78 -0.61 -5.93
N LEU A 36 -1.81 -0.90 -5.15
CA LEU A 36 -1.70 -1.44 -3.79
C LEU A 36 -2.50 -2.75 -3.71
N THR A 37 -1.83 -3.84 -3.34
CA THR A 37 -2.44 -5.17 -3.26
C THR A 37 -2.04 -5.86 -1.96
N ALA A 38 -2.98 -6.55 -1.32
CA ALA A 38 -2.72 -7.39 -0.15
C ALA A 38 -2.34 -8.82 -0.56
N ALA A 39 -1.28 -9.36 0.01
CA ALA A 39 -0.92 -10.77 -0.10
C ALA A 39 -1.69 -11.63 0.91
N PRO A 40 -1.76 -12.96 0.73
CA PRO A 40 -2.47 -13.87 1.64
C PRO A 40 -1.97 -13.88 3.09
N ASP A 41 -0.71 -13.49 3.31
CA ASP A 41 -0.11 -13.33 4.64
C ASP A 41 -0.46 -11.99 5.32
N GLY A 42 -1.23 -11.13 4.64
CA GLY A 42 -1.61 -9.80 5.10
C GLY A 42 -0.59 -8.70 4.78
N THR A 43 0.53 -9.01 4.13
CA THR A 43 1.50 -8.01 3.66
C THR A 43 0.87 -7.15 2.57
N LEU A 44 1.00 -5.82 2.65
CA LEU A 44 0.65 -4.94 1.54
C LEU A 44 1.85 -4.77 0.61
N HIS A 45 1.62 -4.89 -0.69
CA HIS A 45 2.57 -4.60 -1.75
C HIS A 45 2.14 -3.33 -2.48
N LEU A 46 3.00 -2.31 -2.43
CA LEU A 46 2.84 -1.09 -3.19
C LEU A 46 3.80 -1.15 -4.38
N THR A 47 3.25 -1.13 -5.59
CA THR A 47 4.00 -0.96 -6.83
C THR A 47 3.73 0.42 -7.45
N TYR A 48 4.73 0.97 -8.10
CA TYR A 48 4.65 2.26 -8.80
C TYR A 48 5.76 2.38 -9.82
N THR A 49 5.60 3.26 -10.80
CA THR A 49 6.64 3.55 -11.79
C THR A 49 7.31 4.88 -11.47
N ALA A 50 8.63 4.90 -11.48
CA ALA A 50 9.47 6.06 -11.16
C ALA A 50 10.77 5.98 -11.98
N PRO A 51 11.57 7.07 -12.06
CA PRO A 51 12.87 7.02 -12.75
C PRO A 51 13.70 5.81 -12.32
N ALA A 52 14.30 5.12 -13.28
CA ALA A 52 15.19 4.00 -13.00
C ALA A 52 16.44 4.50 -12.24
N PRO A 53 17.05 3.68 -11.37
CA PRO A 53 18.37 3.98 -10.84
C PRO A 53 19.34 4.22 -12.00
N SER A 54 20.22 5.21 -11.88
CA SER A 54 21.18 5.56 -12.92
C SER A 54 22.19 4.43 -13.14
N SER A 55 21.82 3.43 -13.93
CA SER A 55 22.71 2.37 -14.38
C SER A 55 22.41 2.06 -15.83
N SER A 56 23.27 2.53 -16.74
CA SER A 56 23.32 2.16 -18.17
C SER A 56 22.08 2.42 -19.05
N LEU A 57 20.97 2.90 -18.48
CA LEU A 57 19.74 3.17 -19.21
C LEU A 57 19.65 4.65 -19.61
N PRO A 58 19.00 4.98 -20.75
CA PRO A 58 18.76 6.36 -21.15
C PRO A 58 18.14 7.19 -20.02
N THR A 59 18.48 8.47 -19.93
CA THR A 59 18.10 9.41 -18.85
C THR A 59 16.59 9.49 -18.58
N ALA A 60 15.74 9.10 -19.52
CA ALA A 60 14.28 9.10 -19.39
C ALA A 60 13.69 7.73 -19.01
N THR A 61 14.51 6.72 -18.74
CA THR A 61 14.01 5.36 -18.46
C THR A 61 13.39 5.30 -17.07
N ARG A 62 12.13 4.89 -17.02
CA ARG A 62 11.37 4.54 -15.82
C ARG A 62 11.49 3.04 -15.54
N ALA A 63 11.34 2.69 -14.27
CA ALA A 63 11.32 1.33 -13.76
C ALA A 63 10.06 1.10 -12.93
N LEU A 64 9.67 -0.17 -12.80
CA LEU A 64 8.67 -0.60 -11.83
C LEU A 64 9.35 -0.86 -10.49
N TRP A 65 8.89 -0.17 -9.47
CA TRP A 65 9.37 -0.28 -8.09
C TRP A 65 8.37 -1.03 -7.22
N LEU A 66 8.87 -1.62 -6.14
CA LEU A 66 8.08 -2.29 -5.11
C LEU A 66 8.57 -1.94 -3.71
N ALA A 67 7.63 -1.65 -2.84
CA ALA A 67 7.81 -1.60 -1.40
C ALA A 67 6.71 -2.42 -0.71
N SER A 68 7.04 -3.01 0.45
CA SER A 68 6.12 -3.86 1.20
C SER A 68 5.86 -3.30 2.60
N LEU A 69 4.64 -3.44 3.10
CA LEU A 69 4.26 -3.14 4.47
C LEU A 69 3.80 -4.43 5.15
N ALA A 70 4.60 -4.92 6.10
CA ALA A 70 4.24 -6.12 6.86
C ALA A 70 3.01 -5.87 7.76
N PRO A 71 2.24 -6.92 8.12
CA PRO A 71 1.13 -6.78 9.05
C PRO A 71 1.55 -6.11 10.37
N GLY A 72 0.83 -5.05 10.76
CA GLY A 72 1.11 -4.29 11.98
C GLY A 72 2.31 -3.34 11.89
N ALA A 73 3.07 -3.35 10.79
CA ALA A 73 4.14 -2.39 10.58
C ALA A 73 3.58 -0.99 10.31
N THR A 74 4.42 0.02 10.56
CA THR A 74 4.05 1.44 10.41
C THR A 74 4.81 2.15 9.31
N ALA A 75 5.70 1.45 8.63
CA ALA A 75 6.53 1.97 7.55
C ALA A 75 6.76 0.89 6.50
N PHE A 76 6.72 1.29 5.23
CA PHE A 76 7.09 0.42 4.13
C PHE A 76 8.58 0.07 4.17
N SER A 77 8.93 -1.06 3.58
CA SER A 77 10.31 -1.43 3.29
C SER A 77 10.98 -0.41 2.36
N ALA A 78 12.32 -0.40 2.36
CA ALA A 78 13.05 0.32 1.32
C ALA A 78 12.60 -0.15 -0.08
N PRO A 79 12.28 0.76 -1.01
CA PRO A 79 11.91 0.39 -2.37
C PRO A 79 13.02 -0.35 -3.10
N ARG A 80 12.62 -1.32 -3.93
CA ARG A 80 13.51 -1.96 -4.90
C ARG A 80 12.88 -2.00 -6.28
N VAL A 81 13.73 -2.02 -7.30
CA VAL A 81 13.30 -2.24 -8.68
C VAL A 81 12.87 -3.70 -8.86
N ILE A 82 11.70 -3.93 -9.46
CA ILE A 82 11.28 -5.25 -9.94
C ILE A 82 11.73 -5.44 -11.39
N VAL A 83 11.49 -4.44 -12.24
CA VAL A 83 11.83 -4.48 -13.66
C VAL A 83 12.17 -3.07 -14.16
N SER A 84 13.18 -3.00 -15.01
CA SER A 84 13.54 -1.80 -15.77
C SER A 84 13.89 -2.25 -17.19
N SER A 85 13.15 -1.77 -18.19
CA SER A 85 13.51 -1.97 -19.59
C SER A 85 12.98 -0.81 -20.44
N PRO A 86 13.63 -0.50 -21.57
CA PRO A 86 13.07 0.46 -22.53
C PRO A 86 11.70 0.06 -23.07
N LEU A 87 11.31 -1.21 -22.94
CA LEU A 87 10.05 -1.76 -23.43
C LEU A 87 8.91 -1.70 -22.41
N LEU A 88 9.15 -1.21 -21.19
CA LEU A 88 8.06 -0.89 -20.27
C LEU A 88 7.16 0.17 -20.91
N ILE A 89 5.84 0.03 -20.73
CA ILE A 89 4.86 0.92 -21.35
C ILE A 89 5.09 2.39 -20.94
N GLU A 90 5.60 2.62 -19.74
CA GLU A 90 5.95 3.94 -19.22
C GLU A 90 7.17 4.58 -19.88
N ASN A 91 7.87 3.84 -20.76
CA ASN A 91 9.02 4.29 -21.54
C ASN A 91 8.69 4.46 -23.04
N TRP A 92 7.43 4.27 -23.43
CA TRP A 92 6.97 4.49 -24.80
C TRP A 92 6.53 5.95 -24.98
N ALA A 93 7.52 6.85 -25.05
CA ALA A 93 7.34 8.28 -25.31
C ALA A 93 8.04 8.67 -26.62
#